data_AF-A0A183VGF6-F1
#
_entry.id   AF-A0A183VGF6-F1
#
_cell.length_a   1.000
_cell.length_b   1.000
_cell.length_c   1.000
_cell.angle_alpha   90.00
_cell.angle_beta   90.00
_cell.angle_gamma   90.00
#
_symmetry.space_group_name_H-M   'P 1'
#
loop_
_entity.id
_entity.type
_entity.pdbx_description
1 polymer ?
#
loop_
_entity_poly.entity_id
_entity_poly.type
_entity_poly.pdbx_seq_one_letter_code
_entity_poly.pdbx_strand_id
1 'polypeptide(L)'
;LLEGKRVLFGVHPEKLHIPTHLWSPLIQHMGATLFITIPIDGIDILLADASCPEEVLASARSFNAIIVSFEWIVQSVICGYLLDPNAHERFSYNAVARD
;
A
#
# COMPACT_ATOMS: atom_id res chain seq x y z
N LEU A 1 -4.33 6.01 12.65
CA LEU A 1 -4.92 5.70 11.32
C LEU A 1 -4.64 4.28 10.89
N LEU A 2 -3.40 3.80 11.07
CA LEU A 2 -2.97 2.46 10.70
C LEU A 2 -2.51 1.66 11.91
N GLU A 3 -3.08 1.93 13.09
CA GLU A 3 -2.67 1.32 14.35
C GLU A 3 -2.75 -0.21 14.26
N GLY A 4 -1.61 -0.87 14.51
CA GLY A 4 -1.48 -2.32 14.46
C GLY A 4 -1.50 -2.92 13.05
N LYS A 5 -1.54 -2.11 11.98
CA LYS A 5 -1.53 -2.61 10.60
C LYS A 5 -0.12 -2.93 10.14
N ARG A 6 0.02 -4.06 9.46
CA ARG A 6 1.23 -4.51 8.77
C ARG A 6 1.16 -4.06 7.32
N VAL A 7 2.01 -3.11 6.97
CA VAL A 7 2.00 -2.45 5.66
C VAL A 7 3.27 -2.82 4.91
N LEU A 8 3.13 -3.16 3.63
CA LEU A 8 4.26 -3.37 2.73
C LEU A 8 4.21 -2.37 1.58
N PHE A 9 5.33 -1.67 1.35
CA PHE A 9 5.55 -1.00 0.07
C PHE A 9 5.96 -2.06 -0.95
N GLY A 10 5.36 -2.03 -2.14
CA GLY A 10 5.66 -2.97 -3.22
C GLY A 10 7.16 -3.23 -3.33
N VAL A 11 7.52 -4.46 -3.70
CA VAL A 11 8.87 -5.07 -3.54
C VAL A 11 10.02 -4.30 -4.21
N HIS A 12 9.70 -3.28 -5.00
CA HIS A 12 10.66 -2.32 -5.55
C HIS A 12 10.32 -0.89 -5.13
N PRO A 13 10.69 -0.48 -3.90
CA PRO A 13 10.57 0.91 -3.44
C PRO A 13 11.19 1.92 -4.41
N GLU A 14 12.22 1.51 -5.14
CA GLU A 14 12.92 2.30 -6.16
C GLU A 14 12.15 2.45 -7.48
N LYS A 15 11.20 1.55 -7.76
CA LYS A 15 10.31 1.65 -8.94
C LYS A 15 9.01 2.38 -8.62
N LEU A 16 8.63 2.41 -7.35
CA LEU A 16 7.59 3.32 -6.89
C LEU A 16 8.09 4.74 -7.18
N HIS A 17 7.37 5.49 -8.01
CA HIS A 17 7.63 6.91 -8.32
C HIS A 17 7.33 7.82 -7.11
N ILE A 18 7.71 7.38 -5.91
CA ILE A 18 7.20 7.86 -4.64
C ILE A 18 8.36 7.96 -3.67
N PRO A 19 8.49 9.08 -2.94
CA PRO A 19 9.55 9.26 -1.98
C PRO A 19 9.30 8.38 -0.75
N THR A 20 9.68 7.10 -0.81
CA THR A 20 9.50 6.14 0.29
C THR A 20 10.18 6.60 1.58
N HIS A 21 11.26 7.38 1.48
CA HIS A 21 11.93 8.04 2.62
C HIS A 21 11.04 9.04 3.37
N LEU A 22 10.08 9.68 2.68
CA LEU A 22 9.10 10.59 3.29
C LEU A 22 7.94 9.81 3.91
N TRP A 23 7.47 8.78 3.21
CA TRP A 23 6.25 8.08 3.58
C TRP A 23 6.44 6.98 4.60
N SER A 24 7.61 6.36 4.65
CA SER A 24 7.93 5.36 5.68
C SER A 24 7.75 5.91 7.10
N PRO A 25 8.40 7.03 7.49
CA PRO A 25 8.25 7.56 8.85
C PRO A 25 6.82 8.04 9.12
N LEU A 26 6.11 8.57 8.11
CA LEU A 26 4.72 9.00 8.26
C LEU A 26 3.80 7.81 8.54
N ILE A 27 3.89 6.72 7.77
CA ILE A 27 3.09 5.51 7.97
C ILE A 27 3.39 4.86 9.32
N GLN A 28 4.65 4.84 9.75
CA GLN A 28 5.03 4.37 11.09
C GLN A 28 4.42 5.26 12.18
N HIS A 29 4.48 6.58 12.04
CA HIS A 29 3.85 7.53 12.96
C HIS A 29 2.33 7.34 13.05
N MET A 30 1.68 6.88 11.97
CA MET A 30 0.26 6.54 11.95
C MET A 30 -0.09 5.23 12.67
N GLY A 31 0.91 4.51 13.19
CA GLY A 31 0.77 3.30 14.02
C GLY A 31 1.02 1.98 13.28
N ALA A 32 1.53 2.02 12.04
CA ALA A 32 1.78 0.83 11.25
C ALA A 32 3.18 0.23 11.46
N THR A 33 3.29 -1.08 11.26
CA THR A 33 4.57 -1.76 11.08
C THR A 33 4.85 -1.89 9.59
N LEU A 34 6.00 -1.36 9.14
CA LEU A 34 6.41 -1.44 7.74
C LEU A 34 7.30 -2.66 7.48
N PHE A 35 7.06 -3.32 6.35
CA PHE A 35 7.83 -4.45 5.86
C PHE A 35 8.38 -4.18 4.47
N ILE A 36 9.57 -4.71 4.19
CA ILE A 36 10.22 -4.73 2.87
C ILE A 36 9.96 -6.04 2.11
N THR A 37 9.54 -7.08 2.83
CA THR A 37 9.21 -8.41 2.32
C THR A 37 8.02 -8.95 3.10
N ILE A 38 7.16 -9.75 2.47
CA ILE A 38 5.99 -10.33 3.16
C ILE A 38 6.50 -11.27 4.28
N PRO A 39 6.18 -11.00 5.56
CA PRO A 39 6.58 -11.86 6.67
C PRO A 39 5.73 -13.13 6.70
N ILE A 40 6.15 -14.14 7.48
CA ILE A 40 5.42 -15.41 7.65
C ILE A 40 3.98 -15.20 8.09
N ASP A 41 3.75 -14.24 8.98
CA ASP A 41 2.41 -13.96 9.51
C ASP A 41 1.53 -13.19 8.51
N GLY A 42 2.09 -12.73 7.40
CA GLY A 42 1.41 -11.97 6.36
C GLY A 42 1.38 -10.44 6.58
N ILE A 43 0.66 -9.76 5.70
CA ILE A 43 0.46 -8.30 5.72
C ILE A 43 -1.04 -7.97 5.65
N ASP A 44 -1.40 -6.78 6.12
CA ASP A 44 -2.79 -6.30 6.08
C ASP A 44 -3.03 -5.37 4.88
N ILE A 45 -2.00 -4.62 4.46
CA ILE A 45 -2.08 -3.66 3.35
C ILE A 45 -0.82 -3.79 2.49
N LEU A 46 -1.02 -3.91 1.18
CA LEU A 46 0.00 -3.81 0.15
C LEU A 46 -0.19 -2.50 -0.62
N LEU A 47 0.76 -1.57 -0.49
CA LEU A 47 0.84 -0.37 -1.32
C LEU A 47 1.67 -0.69 -2.57
N ALA A 48 0.99 -0.83 -3.71
CA ALA A 48 1.58 -1.31 -4.96
C ALA A 48 1.26 -0.40 -6.15
N ASP A 49 1.96 -0.61 -7.25
CA ASP A 49 1.62 -0.08 -8.56
C ASP A 49 1.54 -1.23 -9.59
N ALA A 50 1.30 -0.88 -10.86
CA ALA A 50 1.19 -1.86 -11.95
C ALA A 50 2.47 -2.68 -12.20
N SER A 51 3.61 -2.28 -11.63
CA SER A 51 4.89 -3.01 -11.74
C SER A 51 5.09 -4.06 -10.66
N CYS A 52 4.17 -4.16 -9.68
CA CYS A 52 4.26 -5.13 -8.59
C CYS A 52 4.23 -6.58 -9.13
N PRO A 53 5.19 -7.45 -8.76
CA PRO A 53 5.22 -8.82 -9.24
C PRO A 53 3.98 -9.63 -8.83
N GLU A 54 3.47 -10.47 -9.74
CA GLU A 54 2.27 -11.27 -9.49
C GLU A 54 2.42 -12.24 -8.31
N GLU A 55 3.64 -12.72 -8.04
CA GLU A 55 3.92 -13.56 -6.86
C GLU A 55 3.65 -12.81 -5.54
N VAL A 56 3.94 -11.52 -5.48
CA VAL A 56 3.71 -10.65 -4.32
C VAL A 56 2.23 -10.38 -4.19
N LEU A 57 1.56 -10.07 -5.31
CA LEU A 57 0.11 -9.87 -5.35
C LEU A 57 -0.63 -11.13 -4.90
N ALA A 58 -0.24 -12.30 -5.40
CA ALA A 58 -0.82 -13.58 -5.00
C ALA A 58 -0.62 -13.88 -3.51
N SER A 59 0.59 -13.63 -3.00
CA SER A 59 0.88 -13.80 -1.56
C SER A 59 0.10 -12.82 -0.69
N ALA A 60 -0.01 -11.54 -1.08
CA ALA A 60 -0.82 -10.57 -0.36
C ALA A 60 -2.32 -10.97 -0.36
N ARG A 61 -2.85 -11.45 -1.50
CA ARG A 61 -4.22 -11.98 -1.59
C ARG A 61 -4.44 -13.18 -0.69
N SER A 62 -3.47 -14.09 -0.55
CA SER A 62 -3.61 -15.26 0.33
C SER A 62 -3.71 -14.88 1.81
N PHE A 63 -3.24 -13.70 2.19
CA PHE A 63 -3.40 -13.13 3.54
C PHE A 63 -4.63 -12.20 3.67
N ASN A 64 -5.49 -12.14 2.65
CA ASN A 64 -6.61 -11.19 2.57
C ASN A 64 -6.16 -9.72 2.74
N ALA A 65 -4.96 -9.39 2.29
CA ALA A 65 -4.45 -8.02 2.35
C ALA A 65 -5.23 -7.11 1.41
N ILE A 66 -5.42 -5.86 1.82
CA ILE A 66 -5.93 -4.81 0.97
C ILE A 66 -4.80 -4.39 0.01
N ILE A 67 -5.02 -4.58 -1.30
CA ILE A 67 -4.05 -4.20 -2.33
C ILE A 67 -4.53 -2.90 -2.98
N VAL A 68 -3.75 -1.83 -2.80
CA VAL A 68 -4.13 -0.48 -3.19
C VAL A 68 -2.94 0.26 -3.77
N SER A 69 -3.24 1.28 -4.56
CA SER A 69 -2.26 2.25 -5.00
C SER A 69 -1.84 3.16 -3.85
N PHE A 70 -0.81 3.94 -4.14
CA PHE A 70 -0.38 4.97 -3.23
C PHE A 70 -1.36 6.14 -3.09
N GLU A 71 -2.16 6.41 -4.10
CA GLU A 71 -3.16 7.48 -4.05
C GLU A 71 -4.15 7.26 -2.91
N TRP A 72 -4.48 5.99 -2.62
CA TRP A 72 -5.37 5.64 -1.51
C TRP A 72 -4.83 6.10 -0.16
N ILE A 73 -3.53 5.91 0.11
CA ILE A 73 -2.95 6.33 1.39
C ILE A 73 -2.79 7.84 1.47
N VAL A 74 -2.46 8.51 0.35
CA VAL A 74 -2.40 9.97 0.25
C VAL A 74 -3.75 10.58 0.62
N GLN A 75 -4.82 10.14 -0.04
CA GLN A 75 -6.16 10.67 0.20
C GLN A 75 -6.68 10.31 1.59
N SER A 76 -6.34 9.12 2.11
CA SER A 76 -6.69 8.74 3.49
C SER A 76 -6.03 9.65 4.54
N VAL A 77 -4.77 10.06 4.30
CA VAL A 77 -4.08 11.04 5.16
C VAL A 77 -4.73 12.41 5.07
N ILE A 78 -5.05 12.88 3.85
CA ILE A 78 -5.70 14.19 3.63
C ILE A 78 -7.08 14.23 4.32
N CYS A 79 -7.88 13.17 4.19
CA CYS A 79 -9.21 13.08 4.79
C CYS A 79 -9.19 12.81 6.31
N GLY A 80 -8.07 12.31 6.85
CA GLY A 80 -7.93 11.97 8.26
C GLY A 80 -8.62 10.65 8.68
N TYR A 81 -8.98 9.79 7.72
CA TYR A 81 -9.54 8.45 7.95
C TYR A 81 -9.19 7.51 6.78
N LEU A 82 -9.20 6.20 7.00
CA LEU A 82 -8.97 5.23 5.92
C LEU A 82 -10.17 5.21 4.98
N LEU A 83 -9.94 5.53 3.70
CA LEU A 83 -10.96 5.50 2.67
C LEU A 83 -11.32 4.07 2.30
N ASP A 84 -12.52 3.86 1.76
CA ASP A 84 -12.86 2.58 1.13
C ASP A 84 -11.91 2.35 -0.07
N PRO A 85 -11.16 1.23 -0.10
CA PRO A 85 -10.25 0.89 -1.21
C PRO A 85 -10.92 0.90 -2.59
N ASN A 86 -12.24 0.71 -2.66
CA ASN A 86 -12.99 0.66 -3.91
C ASN A 86 -13.72 1.98 -4.24
N ALA A 87 -13.59 3.01 -3.42
CA ALA A 87 -14.33 4.27 -3.61
C ALA A 87 -13.86 5.10 -4.82
N HIS A 88 -12.66 4.83 -5.36
CA HIS A 88 -12.13 5.57 -6.50
C HIS A 88 -11.24 4.67 -7.37
N GLU A 89 -11.35 4.79 -8.69
CA GLU A 89 -10.58 3.94 -9.64
C GLU A 89 -9.06 4.04 -9.42
N ARG A 90 -8.57 5.24 -9.07
CA ARG A 90 -7.15 5.50 -8.78
C ARG A 90 -6.63 4.80 -7.53
N PHE A 91 -7.50 4.30 -6.64
CA PHE A 91 -7.07 3.51 -5.49
C PHE A 91 -6.66 2.10 -5.88
N SER A 92 -7.01 1.65 -7.09
CA SER A 92 -6.49 0.40 -7.62
C SER A 92 -5.01 0.52 -7.96
N TYR A 93 -4.20 -0.47 -7.55
CA TYR A 93 -2.77 -0.54 -7.84
C TYR A 93 -2.46 -0.56 -9.35
N ASN A 94 -3.41 -1.05 -10.17
CA ASN A 94 -3.28 -1.15 -11.62
C ASN A 94 -4.04 -0.05 -12.39
N ALA A 95 -4.44 1.02 -11.71
CA ALA A 95 -5.12 2.13 -12.36
C ALA A 95 -4.23 2.72 -13.46
N VAL A 96 -4.64 2.56 -14.72
CA VAL A 96 -4.00 3.22 -15.86
C VAL A 96 -4.53 4.66 -15.90
N ALA A 97 -3.64 5.64 -15.97
CA ALA A 97 -4.06 7.01 -16.26
C ALA A 97 -4.80 7.00 -17.60
N ARG A 98 -6.09 7.34 -17.59
CA ARG A 98 -6.80 7.62 -18.83
C ARG A 98 -6.39 9.03 -19.26
N ASP A 99 -5.68 9.09 -20.38
CA ASP A 99 -5.36 10.34 -21.10
C ASP A 99 -6.63 11.07 -21.54
#